data_AF-A0A9D6U8P0-F1
#
_entry.id   AF-A0A9D6U8P0-F1
#
_cell.length_a   1.000
_cell.length_b   1.000
_cell.length_c   1.000
_cell.angle_alpha   90.00
_cell.angle_beta   90.00
_cell.angle_gamma   90.00
#
_symmetry.space_group_name_H-M   'P 1'
#
loop_
_entity.id
_entity.type
_entity.pdbx_description
1 polymer ?
#
loop_
_entity_poly.entity_id
_entity_poly.type
_entity_poly.pdbx_seq_one_letter_code
_entity_poly.pdbx_strand_id
1 'polypeptide(L)'
;MKQLFAVLVMLLSASMLFAQDVITLRSGETINGKVAEVGTTEIRYYKTDNADGPVYVASKSDVVQIVYANGTKDVFNTQATASQNAANQNYSRRYRRGYNRPFLYPIITPHIDLGRHINVGHHSYGGHHGGGHHGGHH
;
A
#
# COMPACT_ATOMS: atom_id res chain seq x y z
N MET A 1 7.35 2.00 -56.38
CA MET A 1 5.94 2.48 -56.39
C MET A 1 4.97 1.56 -55.65
N LYS A 2 4.96 0.24 -55.90
CA LYS A 2 4.03 -0.71 -55.23
C LYS A 2 4.21 -0.80 -53.70
N GLN A 3 5.46 -0.75 -53.24
CA GLN A 3 5.80 -0.80 -51.80
C GLN A 3 5.31 0.45 -51.06
N LEU A 4 5.34 1.62 -51.71
CA LEU A 4 4.86 2.88 -51.12
C LEU A 4 3.34 2.85 -50.92
N PHE A 5 2.62 2.27 -51.88
CA PHE A 5 1.18 2.08 -51.79
C PHE A 5 0.79 1.13 -50.64
N ALA A 6 1.53 0.02 -50.46
CA ALA A 6 1.30 -0.91 -49.36
C ALA A 6 1.52 -0.26 -47.97
N VAL A 7 2.58 0.54 -47.83
CA VAL A 7 2.85 1.30 -46.59
C VAL A 7 1.76 2.32 -46.31
N LEU A 8 1.27 3.03 -47.34
CA LEU A 8 0.17 3.97 -47.20
C LEU A 8 -1.11 3.28 -46.71
N VAL A 9 -1.50 2.15 -47.31
CA VAL A 9 -2.68 1.38 -46.89
C VAL A 9 -2.56 0.88 -45.45
N MET A 10 -1.36 0.45 -45.04
CA MET A 10 -1.09 0.02 -43.67
C MET A 10 -1.19 1.15 -42.64
N LEU A 11 -0.77 2.37 -43.02
CA LEU A 11 -0.89 3.55 -42.16
C LEU A 11 -2.35 4.02 -42.00
N LEU A 12 -3.16 3.92 -43.06
CA LEU A 12 -4.59 4.28 -43.00
C LEU A 12 -5.44 3.25 -42.23
N SER A 13 -5.05 1.98 -42.19
CA SER A 13 -5.81 0.97 -41.43
C SER A 13 -5.56 1.03 -39.93
N ALA A 14 -4.41 1.57 -39.48
CA ALA A 14 -4.06 1.70 -38.08
C ALA A 14 -5.01 2.63 -37.29
N SER A 15 -5.67 3.59 -37.95
CA SER A 15 -6.63 4.50 -37.31
C SER A 15 -8.01 3.87 -37.04
N MET A 16 -8.26 2.64 -37.48
CA MET A 16 -9.54 1.94 -37.26
C MET A 16 -9.53 1.03 -36.01
N LEU A 17 -8.50 1.08 -35.19
CA LEU A 17 -8.44 0.32 -33.94
C LEU A 17 -9.27 1.02 -32.86
N PHE A 18 -10.51 0.58 -32.68
CA PHE A 18 -11.31 0.95 -31.51
C PHE A 18 -10.95 0.02 -30.36
N ALA A 19 -10.33 0.56 -29.31
CA ALA A 19 -10.27 -0.13 -28.03
C ALA A 19 -11.67 -0.14 -27.38
N GLN A 20 -11.96 -1.16 -26.59
CA GLN A 20 -13.22 -1.29 -25.84
C GLN A 20 -12.96 -1.11 -24.35
N ASP A 21 -14.03 -0.93 -23.59
CA ASP A 21 -13.93 -0.94 -22.13
C ASP A 21 -13.79 -2.38 -21.64
N VAL A 22 -13.02 -2.56 -20.57
CA VAL A 22 -12.78 -3.84 -19.92
C VAL A 22 -13.14 -3.71 -18.45
N ILE A 23 -14.18 -4.43 -18.03
CA ILE A 23 -14.61 -4.50 -16.64
C ILE A 23 -13.99 -5.76 -16.04
N THR A 24 -13.14 -5.61 -15.02
CA THR A 24 -12.54 -6.74 -14.31
C THR A 24 -13.34 -7.00 -13.04
N LEU A 25 -13.88 -8.21 -12.89
CA LEU A 25 -14.61 -8.65 -11.70
C LEU A 25 -13.66 -9.19 -10.63
N ARG A 26 -14.12 -9.20 -9.37
CA ARG A 26 -13.41 -9.81 -8.24
C ARG A 26 -13.29 -11.32 -8.35
N SER A 27 -14.18 -11.96 -9.11
CA SER A 27 -14.06 -13.37 -9.47
C SER A 27 -12.84 -13.66 -10.36
N GLY A 28 -12.23 -12.64 -10.96
CA GLY A 28 -11.19 -12.76 -11.98
C GLY A 28 -11.73 -12.80 -13.41
N GLU A 29 -13.05 -12.86 -13.58
CA GLU A 29 -13.68 -12.74 -14.90
C GLU A 29 -13.48 -11.33 -15.47
N THR A 30 -13.30 -11.25 -16.78
CA THR A 30 -13.22 -9.98 -17.52
C THR A 30 -14.37 -9.89 -18.49
N ILE A 31 -15.01 -8.73 -18.49
CA ILE A 31 -16.15 -8.43 -19.35
C ILE A 31 -15.71 -7.33 -20.30
N ASN A 32 -15.64 -7.67 -21.59
CA ASN A 32 -15.41 -6.72 -22.66
C ASN A 32 -16.75 -6.08 -23.05
N GLY A 33 -16.76 -4.76 -23.13
CA GLY A 33 -17.99 -4.05 -23.42
C GLY A 33 -17.82 -2.55 -23.54
N LYS A 34 -18.95 -1.85 -23.45
CA LYS A 34 -19.00 -0.40 -23.35
C LYS A 34 -19.76 -0.03 -22.08
N VAL A 35 -19.11 0.69 -21.19
CA VAL A 35 -19.74 1.21 -19.98
C VAL A 35 -20.68 2.34 -20.37
N ALA A 36 -21.95 2.19 -20.02
CA ALA A 36 -22.98 3.18 -20.25
C ALA A 36 -23.05 4.18 -19.10
N GLU A 37 -22.91 3.69 -17.87
CA GLU A 37 -23.01 4.51 -16.65
C GLU A 37 -22.25 3.85 -15.49
N VAL A 38 -21.57 4.67 -14.68
CA VAL A 38 -20.99 4.27 -13.40
C VAL A 38 -21.77 4.94 -12.27
N GLY A 39 -22.69 4.18 -11.67
CA GLY A 39 -23.49 4.63 -10.53
C GLY A 39 -22.73 4.56 -9.20
N THR A 40 -23.44 4.89 -8.13
CA THR A 40 -22.92 4.80 -6.76
C THR A 40 -22.76 3.35 -6.30
N THR A 41 -23.73 2.48 -6.63
CA THR A 41 -23.77 1.08 -6.22
C THR A 41 -23.60 0.08 -7.36
N GLU A 42 -23.92 0.48 -8.59
CA GLU A 42 -23.95 -0.42 -9.74
C GLU A 42 -23.33 0.24 -10.98
N ILE A 43 -22.90 -0.60 -11.92
CA ILE A 43 -22.30 -0.22 -13.19
C ILE A 43 -23.17 -0.82 -14.31
N ARG A 44 -23.59 0.01 -15.26
CA ARG A 44 -24.39 -0.38 -16.42
C ARG A 44 -23.52 -0.45 -17.66
N TYR A 45 -23.63 -1.52 -18.44
CA TYR A 45 -22.76 -1.76 -19.60
C TYR A 45 -23.45 -2.57 -20.70
N TYR A 46 -22.93 -2.45 -21.92
CA TYR A 46 -23.27 -3.30 -23.07
C TYR A 46 -22.14 -4.31 -23.30
N LYS A 47 -22.48 -5.57 -23.56
CA LYS A 47 -21.47 -6.58 -23.92
C LYS A 47 -21.03 -6.39 -25.37
N THR A 48 -19.74 -6.59 -25.64
CA THR A 48 -19.22 -6.52 -27.01
C THR A 48 -19.91 -7.50 -27.96
N ASP A 49 -20.16 -8.72 -27.50
CA ASP A 49 -20.81 -9.76 -28.30
C ASP A 49 -22.27 -9.41 -28.65
N ASN A 50 -22.86 -8.42 -27.97
CA ASN A 50 -24.22 -7.96 -28.18
C ASN A 50 -24.32 -6.44 -27.96
N ALA A 51 -23.60 -5.67 -28.78
CA ALA A 51 -23.49 -4.22 -28.62
C ALA A 51 -24.82 -3.47 -28.78
N ASP A 52 -25.73 -3.98 -29.62
CA ASP A 52 -27.10 -3.47 -29.80
C ASP A 52 -28.11 -4.19 -28.88
N GLY A 53 -27.59 -4.97 -27.93
CA GLY A 53 -28.36 -5.77 -26.99
C GLY A 53 -28.87 -5.00 -25.78
N PRO A 54 -29.41 -5.72 -24.78
CA PRO A 54 -29.86 -5.09 -23.55
C PRO A 54 -28.69 -4.52 -22.75
N VAL A 55 -28.99 -3.56 -21.88
CA VAL A 55 -28.07 -3.09 -20.85
C VAL A 55 -27.95 -4.15 -19.76
N TYR A 56 -26.73 -4.53 -19.44
CA TYR A 56 -26.39 -5.40 -18.31
C TYR A 56 -25.98 -4.55 -17.11
N VAL A 57 -26.10 -5.15 -15.91
CA VAL A 57 -25.79 -4.49 -14.64
C VAL A 57 -24.83 -5.36 -13.85
N ALA A 58 -23.76 -4.76 -13.34
CA ALA A 58 -22.85 -5.37 -12.39
C ALA A 58 -22.83 -4.56 -11.08
N SER A 59 -22.82 -5.24 -9.94
CA SER A 59 -22.63 -4.56 -8.65
C SER A 59 -21.21 -3.99 -8.58
N LYS A 60 -21.07 -2.75 -8.12
CA LYS A 60 -19.76 -2.11 -7.92
C LYS A 60 -18.93 -2.82 -6.85
N SER A 61 -19.58 -3.54 -5.93
CA SER A 61 -18.89 -4.43 -4.98
C SER A 61 -18.12 -5.55 -5.67
N ASP A 62 -18.59 -5.99 -6.83
CA ASP A 62 -18.07 -7.17 -7.53
C ASP A 62 -17.06 -6.78 -8.59
N VAL A 63 -16.92 -5.49 -8.88
CA VAL A 63 -15.95 -4.96 -9.83
C VAL A 63 -14.67 -4.55 -9.09
N VAL A 64 -13.52 -4.95 -9.64
CA VAL A 64 -12.18 -4.54 -9.20
C VAL A 64 -11.79 -3.23 -9.87
N GLN A 65 -11.95 -3.17 -11.19
CA GLN A 65 -11.60 -2.01 -11.99
C GLN A 65 -12.38 -1.98 -13.31
N ILE A 66 -12.47 -0.79 -13.88
CA ILE A 66 -12.85 -0.56 -15.27
C ILE A 66 -11.66 0.08 -15.96
N VAL A 67 -11.24 -0.47 -17.10
CA VAL A 67 -10.31 0.18 -18.02
C VAL A 67 -11.13 0.63 -19.23
N TYR A 68 -11.18 1.92 -19.49
CA TYR A 68 -11.95 2.47 -20.60
C TYR A 68 -11.16 2.42 -21.91
N ALA A 69 -11.87 2.54 -23.04
CA ALA A 69 -11.30 2.56 -24.39
C ALA A 69 -10.20 3.63 -24.60
N ASN A 70 -10.31 4.77 -23.90
CA ASN A 70 -9.30 5.84 -23.94
C ASN A 70 -8.07 5.56 -23.04
N GLY A 71 -8.05 4.42 -22.33
CA GLY A 71 -6.99 4.02 -21.41
C GLY A 71 -7.13 4.54 -19.98
N THR A 72 -8.11 5.39 -19.67
CA THR A 72 -8.38 5.81 -18.28
C THR A 72 -8.91 4.63 -17.47
N LYS A 73 -8.75 4.69 -16.14
CA LYS A 73 -9.11 3.57 -15.27
C LYS A 73 -9.80 4.05 -14.00
N ASP A 74 -10.85 3.33 -13.62
CA ASP A 74 -11.47 3.43 -12.30
C ASP A 74 -11.17 2.17 -11.51
N VAL A 75 -10.67 2.31 -10.29
CA VAL A 75 -10.37 1.19 -9.40
C VAL A 75 -11.29 1.24 -8.20
N PHE A 76 -12.00 0.15 -7.96
CA PHE A 76 -12.94 0.02 -6.86
C PHE A 76 -12.31 -0.87 -5.79
N ASN A 77 -11.85 -0.25 -4.71
CA ASN A 77 -11.40 -0.98 -3.53
C ASN A 77 -12.58 -1.11 -2.56
N THR A 78 -13.09 -2.33 -2.38
CA THR A 78 -13.90 -2.63 -1.20
C THR A 78 -12.94 -2.68 -0.02
N GLN A 79 -12.63 -1.52 0.55
CA GLN A 79 -12.20 -1.48 1.92
C GLN A 79 -13.39 -2.02 2.71
N ALA A 80 -13.35 -3.32 3.05
CA ALA A 80 -14.04 -3.78 4.22
C ALA A 80 -13.59 -2.81 5.32
N THR A 81 -14.52 -2.06 5.88
CA THR A 81 -14.34 -1.26 7.08
C THR A 81 -14.05 -2.21 8.24
N ALA A 82 -12.95 -2.95 8.17
CA ALA A 82 -12.32 -3.59 9.30
C ALA A 82 -11.77 -2.46 10.14
N SER A 83 -12.57 -2.04 11.13
CA SER A 83 -12.22 -1.23 12.29
C SER A 83 -10.71 -0.94 12.39
N GLN A 84 -10.31 0.28 12.02
CA GLN A 84 -8.96 0.81 12.25
C GLN A 84 -8.62 0.99 13.76
N ASN A 85 -9.35 0.32 14.66
CA ASN A 85 -9.20 0.42 16.11
C ASN A 85 -8.44 -0.76 16.75
N ALA A 86 -8.08 -1.81 15.99
CA ALA A 86 -7.37 -2.98 16.56
C ALA A 86 -5.83 -2.87 16.53
N ALA A 87 -5.25 -2.04 15.66
CA ALA A 87 -3.79 -1.91 15.55
C ALA A 87 -3.18 -0.97 16.60
N ASN A 88 -3.93 0.03 17.08
CA ASN A 88 -3.43 1.05 18.01
C ASN A 88 -3.47 0.67 19.50
N GLN A 89 -4.15 -0.42 19.88
CA GLN A 89 -4.18 -0.88 21.27
C GLN A 89 -3.00 -1.78 21.66
N ASN A 90 -2.28 -2.33 20.69
CA ASN A 90 -1.17 -3.26 20.95
C ASN A 90 0.18 -2.57 21.13
N TYR A 91 0.36 -1.37 20.57
CA TYR A 91 1.61 -0.61 20.72
C TYR A 91 1.74 0.03 22.12
N SER A 92 0.62 0.44 22.72
CA SER A 92 0.57 1.12 24.02
C SER A 92 0.59 0.18 25.23
N ARG A 93 0.22 -1.10 25.09
CA ARG A 93 0.29 -2.09 26.18
C ARG A 93 1.68 -2.67 26.41
N ARG A 94 2.54 -2.71 25.38
CA ARG A 94 3.91 -3.25 25.50
C ARG A 94 4.88 -2.32 26.24
N TYR A 95 4.66 -1.01 26.23
CA TYR A 95 5.57 -0.04 26.85
C TYR A 95 5.35 0.19 28.36
N ARG A 96 4.35 -0.47 28.97
CA ARG A 96 4.00 -0.31 30.40
C ARG A 96 4.33 -1.50 31.29
N ARG A 97 5.11 -2.48 30.78
CA ARG A 97 5.61 -3.61 31.59
C ARG A 97 7.10 -3.78 31.36
N GLY A 98 7.93 -3.10 32.14
CA GLY A 98 9.35 -3.43 32.19
C GLY A 98 10.28 -2.36 32.68
N TYR A 99 10.13 -1.90 33.94
CA TYR A 99 11.27 -1.42 34.73
C TYR A 99 11.00 -1.70 36.20
N ASN A 100 11.02 -2.99 36.56
CA ASN A 100 11.33 -3.40 37.93
C ASN A 100 11.86 -4.84 37.92
N ARG A 101 13.13 -5.00 37.53
CA ARG A 101 13.89 -6.23 37.74
C ARG A 101 15.31 -5.86 38.18
N PRO A 102 15.76 -6.23 39.39
CA PRO A 102 17.15 -6.06 39.80
C PRO A 102 17.98 -7.13 39.07
N PHE A 103 19.09 -6.72 38.46
CA PHE A 103 19.90 -7.57 37.59
C PHE A 103 20.86 -8.46 38.41
N LEU A 104 20.85 -9.77 38.14
CA LEU A 104 21.96 -10.69 38.40
C LEU A 104 22.28 -11.38 37.05
N TYR A 105 23.43 -11.07 36.45
CA TYR A 105 23.82 -11.59 35.12
C TYR A 105 24.66 -12.88 35.23
N PRO A 106 24.80 -13.64 34.14
CA PRO A 106 26.14 -13.71 33.56
C PRO A 106 26.20 -13.34 32.07
N ILE A 107 27.34 -12.77 31.71
CA ILE A 107 27.71 -12.21 30.40
C ILE A 107 28.37 -13.32 29.57
N ILE A 108 27.92 -13.53 28.32
CA ILE A 108 28.72 -14.24 27.32
C ILE A 108 29.00 -13.26 26.19
N THR A 109 30.23 -12.72 26.18
CA THR A 109 30.74 -11.85 25.12
C THR A 109 31.38 -12.74 24.06
N PRO A 110 30.90 -12.76 22.80
CA PRO A 110 31.65 -13.42 21.73
C PRO A 110 32.87 -12.56 21.38
N HIS A 111 34.05 -13.19 21.34
CA HIS A 111 35.27 -12.56 20.86
C HIS A 111 35.58 -13.10 19.46
N ILE A 112 35.75 -12.19 18.49
CA ILE A 112 36.36 -12.49 17.20
C ILE A 112 37.80 -12.03 17.33
N ASP A 113 38.74 -12.97 17.37
CA ASP A 113 40.16 -12.67 17.53
C ASP A 113 40.75 -12.17 16.21
N LEU A 114 40.70 -10.85 16.02
CA LEU A 114 41.57 -10.15 15.08
C LEU A 114 42.58 -9.34 15.90
N GLY A 115 43.72 -9.97 16.15
CA GLY A 115 44.82 -9.39 16.90
C GLY A 115 45.27 -8.02 16.37
N ARG A 116 44.95 -6.96 17.13
CA ARG A 116 45.84 -5.87 17.58
C ARG A 116 45.02 -4.84 18.36
N HIS A 117 45.52 -4.52 19.55
CA HIS A 117 44.93 -3.62 20.53
C HIS A 117 44.83 -2.17 20.02
N ILE A 118 43.69 -1.51 20.25
CA ILE A 118 43.60 -0.04 20.28
C ILE A 118 42.70 0.37 21.46
N ASN A 119 43.30 1.13 22.38
CA ASN A 119 42.68 1.71 23.58
C ASN A 119 42.06 3.07 23.21
N VAL A 120 40.78 3.29 23.52
CA VAL A 120 40.16 4.62 23.39
C VAL A 120 39.40 4.92 24.69
N GLY A 121 39.93 5.90 25.44
CA GLY A 121 39.48 6.29 26.77
C GLY A 121 38.16 7.04 26.80
N HIS A 122 37.51 7.00 27.97
CA HIS A 122 36.30 7.74 28.32
C HIS A 122 36.65 9.07 29.01
N HIS A 123 36.09 10.19 28.53
CA HIS A 123 36.02 11.47 29.25
C HIS A 123 34.57 11.66 29.76
N SER A 124 34.39 11.73 31.08
CA SER A 124 33.14 12.16 31.73
C SER A 124 33.31 13.57 32.28
N TYR A 125 32.36 14.48 31.96
CA TYR A 125 32.26 15.80 32.58
C TYR A 125 31.36 15.74 33.81
N GLY A 126 31.87 16.24 34.94
CA GLY A 126 31.16 16.35 36.23
C GLY A 126 30.31 17.63 36.35
N GLY A 127 29.25 17.55 37.15
CA GLY A 127 28.31 18.63 37.45
C GLY A 127 28.44 19.16 38.89
N HIS A 128 28.16 20.46 39.02
CA HIS A 128 28.48 21.40 40.09
C HIS A 128 27.62 21.35 41.38
N HIS A 129 28.18 22.00 42.41
CA HIS A 129 27.80 22.19 43.81
C HIS A 129 26.56 23.05 44.14
N GLY A 130 26.07 22.87 45.39
CA GLY A 130 25.47 23.89 46.27
C GLY A 130 24.11 23.46 46.86
N GLY A 131 23.80 23.47 48.15
CA GLY A 131 24.46 23.96 49.37
C GLY A 131 23.37 24.49 50.33
N GLY A 132 23.40 24.12 51.62
CA GLY A 132 22.86 24.95 52.71
C GLY A 132 21.92 24.34 53.76
N HIS A 133 22.44 24.27 55.00
CA HIS A 133 21.83 24.52 56.34
C HIS A 133 20.62 23.68 56.85
N HIS A 134 20.34 23.56 58.16
CA HIS A 134 21.03 23.33 59.45
C HIS A 134 19.91 23.32 60.52
N GLY A 135 20.02 22.48 61.56
CA GLY A 135 19.27 22.59 62.85
C GLY A 135 18.00 21.72 62.93
N GLY A 136 17.66 21.05 64.04
CA GLY A 136 18.21 20.95 65.39
C GLY A 136 17.20 20.20 66.31
N HIS A 137 17.73 19.57 67.36
CA HIS A 137 17.14 19.22 68.68
C HIS A 137 15.65 18.86 68.80
N HIS A 138 15.35 17.61 69.18
CA HIS A 138 15.02 17.17 70.55
C HIS A 138 14.79 15.65 70.57
#